data_AF-A0A7C2SJC8-F1
#
_entry.id   AF-A0A7C2SJC8-F1
#
_cell.length_a   1.000
_cell.length_b   1.000
_cell.length_c   1.000
_cell.angle_alpha   90.00
_cell.angle_beta   90.00
_cell.angle_gamma   90.00
#
_symmetry.space_group_name_H-M   'P 1'
#
loop_
_entity.id
_entity.type
_entity.pdbx_description
1 polymer ?
#
loop_
_entity_poly.entity_id
_entity_poly.type
_entity_poly.pdbx_seq_one_letter_code
_entity_poly.pdbx_strand_id
1 'polypeptide(L)'
;MAGKIPKFKTDKEEAEFWDTHSAVDLLDEILEVEEPIELSDRLKGEIRKKSKRTKISIRVNPEHINLAKILAKSKGIPYQTLVQIWIVEGLKRELREELK
;
A
#
# COMPACT_ATOMS: atom_id res chain seq x y z
N MET A 1 -37.44 -0.47 3.91
CA MET A 1 -37.07 -0.71 5.32
C MET A 1 -35.91 -1.70 5.30
N ALA A 2 -34.67 -1.20 5.22
CA ALA A 2 -33.46 -2.02 5.29
C ALA A 2 -32.87 -1.76 6.69
N GLY A 3 -32.44 -2.73 7.50
CA GLY A 3 -32.38 -4.17 7.35
C GLY A 3 -31.14 -4.61 8.12
N LYS A 4 -31.23 -4.68 9.46
CA LYS A 4 -30.08 -4.91 10.35
C LYS A 4 -29.22 -6.10 9.89
N ILE A 5 -27.89 -6.00 10.00
CA ILE A 5 -26.96 -7.09 9.75
C ILE A 5 -27.29 -8.23 10.73
N PRO A 6 -27.69 -9.43 10.24
CA PRO A 6 -28.05 -10.53 11.10
C PRO A 6 -26.80 -11.19 11.72
N LYS A 7 -26.97 -11.87 12.85
CA LYS A 7 -25.91 -12.74 13.39
C LYS A 7 -25.84 -14.03 12.57
N PHE A 8 -24.82 -14.16 11.74
CA PHE A 8 -24.58 -15.37 10.95
C PHE A 8 -24.21 -16.55 11.85
N LYS A 9 -24.75 -17.73 11.56
CA LYS A 9 -24.42 -18.97 12.27
C LYS A 9 -23.33 -19.77 11.55
N THR A 10 -23.19 -19.56 10.24
CA THR A 10 -22.22 -20.24 9.38
C THR A 10 -21.64 -19.30 8.34
N ASP A 11 -20.38 -19.55 7.96
CA ASP A 11 -19.66 -18.75 6.95
C ASP A 11 -20.35 -18.73 5.57
N LYS A 12 -21.11 -19.78 5.25
CA LYS A 12 -21.88 -19.86 4.00
C LYS A 12 -23.05 -18.87 3.96
N GLU A 13 -23.77 -18.73 5.07
CA GLU A 13 -24.87 -17.77 5.18
C GLU A 13 -24.37 -16.33 5.10
N GLU A 14 -23.17 -16.07 5.63
CA GLU A 14 -22.52 -14.75 5.51
C GLU A 14 -22.17 -14.43 4.05
N ALA A 15 -21.55 -15.38 3.33
CA ALA A 15 -21.22 -15.19 1.91
C ALA A 15 -22.47 -14.93 1.06
N GLU A 16 -23.53 -15.73 1.22
CA GLU A 16 -24.78 -15.55 0.49
C GLU A 16 -25.45 -14.21 0.81
N PHE A 17 -25.36 -13.75 2.05
CA PHE A 17 -25.89 -12.44 2.46
C PHE A 17 -25.15 -11.29 1.74
N TRP A 18 -23.82 -11.29 1.73
CA TRP A 18 -23.03 -10.25 1.06
C TRP A 18 -23.11 -10.30 -0.47
N ASP A 19 -23.36 -11.46 -1.06
CA ASP A 19 -23.59 -11.60 -2.50
C ASP A 19 -24.96 -11.07 -2.93
N THR A 20 -25.95 -11.09 -2.03
CA THR A 20 -27.34 -10.71 -2.32
C THR A 20 -27.72 -9.31 -1.83
N HIS A 21 -26.99 -8.75 -0.87
CA HIS A 21 -27.28 -7.45 -0.27
C HIS A 21 -26.24 -6.41 -0.66
N SER A 22 -26.71 -5.23 -1.08
CA SER A 22 -25.83 -4.10 -1.38
C SER A 22 -25.29 -3.50 -0.08
N ALA A 23 -23.97 -3.37 0.02
CA ALA A 23 -23.32 -2.70 1.15
C ALA A 23 -23.77 -1.24 1.34
N VAL A 24 -24.29 -0.60 0.28
CA VAL A 24 -24.82 0.77 0.33
C VAL A 24 -26.04 0.88 1.25
N ASP A 25 -26.89 -0.15 1.28
CA ASP A 25 -28.11 -0.18 2.08
C ASP A 25 -27.85 -0.48 3.57
N LEU A 26 -26.59 -0.80 3.92
CA LEU A 26 -26.12 -1.15 5.27
C LEU A 26 -25.11 -0.13 5.81
N LEU A 27 -24.85 0.98 5.10
CA LEU A 27 -23.82 1.97 5.46
C LEU A 27 -24.02 2.56 6.86
N ASP A 28 -25.28 2.79 7.26
CA ASP A 28 -25.61 3.35 8.58
C ASP A 28 -25.18 2.42 9.74
N GLU A 29 -25.11 1.10 9.50
CA GLU A 29 -24.66 0.11 10.49
C GLU A 29 -23.14 -0.16 10.40
N ILE A 30 -22.53 0.05 9.24
CA ILE A 30 -21.09 -0.19 9.00
C ILE A 30 -20.23 1.01 9.45
N LEU A 31 -20.77 2.23 9.42
CA LEU A 31 -20.03 3.46 9.70
C LEU A 31 -19.92 3.82 11.20
N GLU A 32 -20.55 3.05 12.10
CA GLU A 32 -20.38 3.20 13.56
C GLU A 32 -19.00 2.69 14.02
N VAL A 33 -17.94 3.40 13.63
CA VAL A 33 -16.66 3.36 14.33
C VAL A 33 -16.63 4.58 15.26
N GLU A 34 -17.28 4.47 16.41
CA GLU A 34 -17.31 5.54 17.41
C GLU A 34 -15.94 5.76 18.09
N GLU A 35 -15.10 4.72 18.12
CA GLU A 35 -13.79 4.77 18.77
C GLU A 35 -12.66 5.01 17.76
N PRO A 36 -11.81 6.04 17.97
CA PRO A 36 -10.61 6.23 17.19
C PRO A 36 -9.76 4.95 17.22
N ILE A 37 -9.41 4.43 16.04
CA ILE A 37 -8.50 3.29 15.94
C ILE A 37 -7.13 3.72 16.48
N GLU A 38 -6.84 3.38 17.74
CA GLU A 38 -5.56 3.68 18.36
C GLU A 38 -4.46 2.78 17.80
N LEU A 39 -3.71 3.32 16.83
CA LEU A 39 -2.50 2.64 16.35
C LEU A 39 -1.49 2.53 17.49
N SER A 40 -0.93 1.33 17.69
CA SER A 40 0.13 1.11 18.67
C SER A 40 1.32 2.06 18.45
N ASP A 41 1.99 2.47 19.54
CA ASP A 41 3.15 3.36 19.45
C ASP A 41 4.29 2.78 18.62
N ARG A 42 4.41 1.45 18.61
CA ARG A 42 5.34 0.72 17.73
C ARG A 42 4.97 0.94 16.27
N LEU A 43 3.72 0.72 15.89
CA LEU A 43 3.26 0.91 14.51
C LEU A 43 3.36 2.39 14.08
N LYS A 44 3.01 3.33 14.95
CA LYS A 44 3.24 4.77 14.74
C LYS A 44 4.73 5.09 14.53
N GLY A 45 5.60 4.48 15.32
CA GLY A 45 7.06 4.62 15.20
C GLY A 45 7.62 4.05 13.89
N GLU A 46 7.17 2.87 13.48
CA GLU A 46 7.54 2.24 12.21
C GLU A 46 7.06 3.05 11.00
N ILE A 47 5.82 3.56 11.04
CA ILE A 47 5.28 4.47 10.03
C ILE A 47 6.14 5.74 9.96
N ARG A 48 6.42 6.39 11.09
CA ARG A 48 7.27 7.59 11.14
C ARG A 48 8.66 7.36 10.57
N LYS A 49 9.30 6.21 10.89
CA LYS A 49 10.61 5.85 10.32
C LYS A 49 10.53 5.66 8.81
N LYS A 50 9.52 4.94 8.31
CA LYS A 50 9.30 4.76 6.85
C LYS A 50 8.98 6.06 6.12
N SER A 51 8.39 7.03 6.83
CA SER A 51 8.02 8.34 6.27
C SER A 51 9.19 9.31 6.17
N LYS A 52 10.31 9.09 6.86
CA LYS A 52 11.52 9.92 6.73
C LYS A 52 12.24 9.60 5.42
N ARG A 53 11.83 10.26 4.34
CA ARG A 53 12.53 10.23 3.05
C ARG A 53 13.33 11.52 2.86
N THR A 54 14.62 11.41 2.57
CA THR A 54 15.44 12.54 2.15
C THR A 54 15.21 12.80 0.67
N LYS A 55 14.80 14.02 0.30
CA LYS A 55 14.73 14.43 -1.11
C LYS A 55 16.14 14.71 -1.62
N ILE A 56 16.48 14.14 -2.77
CA ILE A 56 17.74 14.40 -3.46
C ILE A 56 17.44 15.01 -4.83
N SER A 57 18.28 15.93 -5.28
CA SER A 57 18.27 16.45 -6.65
C SER A 57 19.50 15.91 -7.37
N ILE A 58 19.28 15.15 -8.44
CA ILE A 58 20.35 14.53 -9.25
C ILE A 58 20.18 14.94 -10.71
N ARG A 59 21.29 15.28 -11.36
CA ARG A 59 21.31 15.48 -12.81
C ARG A 59 21.41 14.12 -13.50
N VAL A 60 20.49 13.85 -14.41
CA VAL A 60 20.43 12.61 -15.19
C VAL A 60 20.30 12.96 -16.66
N ASN A 61 20.82 12.10 -17.53
CA ASN A 61 20.61 12.24 -18.98
C ASN A 61 19.09 12.16 -19.27
N PRO A 62 18.52 13.12 -20.05
CA PRO A 62 17.12 13.10 -20.46
C PRO A 62 16.67 11.78 -21.09
N GLU A 63 17.52 11.11 -21.85
CA GLU A 63 17.20 9.83 -22.49
C GLU A 63 17.04 8.72 -21.46
N HIS A 64 17.93 8.64 -20.47
CA HIS A 64 17.90 7.60 -19.44
C HIS A 64 16.63 7.69 -18.59
N ILE A 65 16.24 8.91 -18.20
CA ILE A 65 15.00 9.09 -17.41
C ILE A 65 13.76 8.77 -18.24
N ASN A 66 13.79 8.98 -19.56
CA ASN A 66 12.69 8.64 -20.44
C ASN A 66 12.56 7.12 -20.60
N LEU A 67 13.67 6.41 -20.80
CA LEU A 67 13.72 4.95 -20.81
C LEU A 67 13.22 4.36 -19.48
N ALA A 68 13.64 4.92 -18.34
CA ALA A 68 13.15 4.50 -17.03
C ALA A 68 11.62 4.65 -16.89
N LYS A 69 11.03 5.73 -17.42
CA LYS A 69 9.57 5.93 -17.43
C LYS A 69 8.85 4.88 -18.29
N ILE A 70 9.39 4.54 -19.47
CA ILE A 70 8.82 3.51 -20.35
C ILE A 70 8.86 2.15 -19.66
N LEU A 71 10.01 1.79 -19.09
CA LEU A 71 10.18 0.52 -18.36
C LEU A 71 9.27 0.43 -17.13
N ALA A 72 9.13 1.52 -16.39
CA ALA A 72 8.24 1.57 -15.23
C ALA A 72 6.77 1.39 -15.63
N LYS A 73 6.34 2.04 -16.72
CA LYS A 73 5.00 1.87 -17.27
C LYS A 73 4.73 0.42 -17.69
N SER A 74 5.67 -0.21 -18.38
CA SER A 74 5.58 -1.63 -18.75
C SER A 74 5.43 -2.55 -17.52
N LYS A 75 6.06 -2.19 -16.40
CA LYS A 75 5.98 -2.91 -15.12
C LYS A 75 4.78 -2.50 -14.26
N GLY A 76 3.94 -1.57 -14.69
CA GLY A 76 2.79 -1.09 -13.92
C GLY A 76 3.16 -0.33 -12.63
N ILE A 77 4.36 0.25 -12.55
CA ILE A 77 4.84 0.99 -11.36
C ILE A 77 5.26 2.43 -11.71
N PRO A 78 5.25 3.36 -10.74
CA PRO A 78 5.81 4.70 -10.95
C PRO A 78 7.32 4.66 -11.23
N TYR A 79 7.82 5.53 -12.11
CA TYR A 79 9.25 5.58 -12.43
C TYR A 79 10.14 5.88 -11.21
N GLN A 80 9.64 6.68 -10.27
CA GLN A 80 10.35 6.96 -9.02
C GLN A 80 10.52 5.70 -8.17
N THR A 81 9.50 4.83 -8.14
CA THR A 81 9.58 3.52 -7.47
C THR A 81 10.61 2.63 -8.14
N LEU A 82 10.62 2.58 -9.49
CA LEU A 82 11.61 1.80 -10.23
C LEU A 82 13.04 2.27 -9.95
N VAL A 83 13.27 3.59 -9.93
CA VAL A 83 14.58 4.16 -9.59
C VAL A 83 14.99 3.81 -8.15
N GLN A 84 14.06 3.86 -7.19
CA GLN A 84 14.35 3.45 -5.81
C GLN A 84 14.74 1.97 -5.71
N ILE A 85 14.08 1.09 -6.46
CA ILE A 85 14.42 -0.33 -6.53
C ILE A 85 15.86 -0.50 -7.01
N TRP A 86 16.24 0.15 -8.12
CA TRP A 86 17.60 0.07 -8.65
C TRP A 86 18.66 0.62 -7.70
N ILE A 87 18.37 1.69 -6.95
CA ILE A 87 19.29 2.20 -5.92
C ILE A 87 19.53 1.13 -4.85
N VAL A 88 18.46 0.49 -4.35
CA VAL A 88 18.58 -0.57 -3.34
C VAL A 88 19.34 -1.78 -3.88
N GLU A 89 19.08 -2.19 -5.12
CA GLU A 89 19.79 -3.28 -5.78
C GLU A 89 21.28 -2.97 -5.96
N GLY A 90 21.62 -1.75 -6.38
CA GLY A 90 22.98 -1.27 -6.47
C GLY A 90 23.71 -1.36 -5.13
N LEU A 91 23.14 -0.79 -4.07
CA LEU A 91 23.73 -0.82 -2.73
C LEU A 91 23.92 -2.26 -2.20
N LYS A 92 22.94 -3.14 -2.43
CA LYS A 92 23.04 -4.56 -2.04
C LYS A 92 24.15 -5.30 -2.79
N ARG A 93 24.40 -4.95 -4.05
CA ARG A 93 25.48 -5.53 -4.84
C ARG A 93 26.84 -5.10 -4.28
N GLU A 94 27.07 -3.80 -4.13
CA GLU A 94 28.35 -3.27 -3.62
C GLU A 94 28.64 -3.81 -2.20
N LEU A 95 27.66 -3.80 -1.31
CA LEU A 95 27.84 -4.30 0.06
C LEU A 95 28.19 -5.80 0.09
N ARG A 96 27.68 -6.59 -0.85
CA ARG A 96 28.03 -8.02 -0.97
C ARG A 96 29.46 -8.20 -1.47
N GLU A 97 29.94 -7.29 -2.30
CA GLU A 97 31.30 -7.33 -2.87
C GLU A 97 32.35 -6.86 -1.86
N GLU A 98 32.05 -5.85 -1.04
CA GLU A 98 32.96 -5.34 0.02
C GLU A 98 33.06 -6.27 1.25
N LEU A 99 32.07 -7.13 1.48
CA LEU A 99 32.06 -8.08 2.59
C LEU A 99 32.65 -9.46 2.23
N LYS A 100 33.25 -9.59 1.04
CA LYS A 100 34.05 -10.74 0.63
C LYS A 100 35.53 -10.49 0.87
#